data_AF-A0A1Q3D1W2-F1
#
_entry.id   AF-A0A1Q3D1W2-F1
#
_cell.length_a   1.000
_cell.length_b   1.000
_cell.length_c   1.000
_cell.angle_alpha   90.00
_cell.angle_beta   90.00
_cell.angle_gamma   90.00
#
_symmetry.space_group_name_H-M   'P 1'
#
loop_
_entity.id
_entity.type
_entity.pdbx_description
1 polymer ?
#
loop_
_entity_poly.entity_id
_entity_poly.type
_entity_poly.pdbx_seq_one_letter_code
_entity_poly.pdbx_strand_id
1 'polypeptide(L)'
;AVEIDRMIDTGQLETGRGANQIGTLQLAGDTRWSSHLNSITSLMRMFHTTDIFFAAIDSQLQELNSMFDENMVELLILRSAMPKEFFKSFSVDKICSMVSKFYPEDFTEQEQIRLPYELQHYVVDIFQHPNFGSIFTLSELCQRLAKTGKSVIYPFVDRLIRFVLTLPVSTATTERAFSAMNIIKNKLHSKMEDDYLRGSLALYIEREITEKITIDAIIDDFCTIKERRV
;
A
#
# COMPACT_ATOMS: atom_id res chain seq x y z
N ALA A 1 -39.49 -11.17 6.00
CA ALA A 1 -40.90 -10.71 5.94
C ALA A 1 -40.96 -9.22 6.24
N VAL A 2 -40.65 -8.79 7.47
CA VAL A 2 -40.73 -7.37 7.91
C VAL A 2 -39.94 -6.38 7.02
N GLU A 3 -38.73 -6.74 6.58
CA GLU A 3 -37.92 -5.87 5.71
C GLU A 3 -38.54 -5.68 4.32
N ILE A 4 -39.16 -6.74 3.78
CA ILE A 4 -39.75 -6.72 2.44
C ILE A 4 -41.05 -5.89 2.45
N ASP A 5 -41.88 -6.04 3.48
CA ASP A 5 -43.10 -5.25 3.63
C ASP A 5 -42.79 -3.75 3.76
N ARG A 6 -41.74 -3.39 4.51
CA ARG A 6 -41.29 -2.00 4.64
C ARG A 6 -40.77 -1.41 3.32
N MET A 7 -40.10 -2.22 2.50
CA MET A 7 -39.62 -1.80 1.17
C MET A 7 -40.76 -1.64 0.15
N ILE A 8 -41.85 -2.40 0.29
CA ILE A 8 -43.07 -2.22 -0.51
C ILE A 8 -43.80 -0.93 -0.08
N ASP A 9 -43.96 -0.72 1.23
CA ASP A 9 -44.66 0.46 1.77
C ASP A 9 -43.95 1.79 1.48
N THR A 10 -42.61 1.75 1.38
CA THR A 10 -41.79 2.92 1.01
C THR A 10 -41.71 3.16 -0.49
N GLY A 11 -42.35 2.31 -1.31
CA GLY A 11 -42.32 2.39 -2.77
C GLY A 11 -40.97 2.02 -3.40
N GLN A 12 -40.07 1.38 -2.64
CA GLN A 12 -38.77 0.92 -3.13
C GLN A 12 -38.87 -0.40 -3.92
N LEU A 13 -39.92 -1.19 -3.67
CA LEU A 13 -40.23 -2.41 -4.42
C LEU A 13 -41.61 -2.30 -5.05
N GLU A 14 -41.68 -2.41 -6.37
CA GLU A 14 -42.95 -2.49 -7.09
C GLU A 14 -43.53 -3.89 -7.01
N THR A 15 -44.83 -4.02 -6.73
CA THR A 15 -45.54 -5.29 -6.68
C THR A 15 -46.26 -5.56 -8.00
N GLY A 16 -45.81 -6.55 -8.76
CA GLY A 16 -46.41 -6.93 -10.04
C GLY A 16 -45.68 -8.11 -10.68
N ARG A 17 -46.34 -8.84 -11.59
CA ARG A 17 -45.73 -9.97 -12.31
C ARG A 17 -44.64 -9.43 -13.25
N GLY A 18 -43.37 -9.67 -12.91
CA GLY A 18 -42.19 -9.18 -13.66
C GLY A 18 -41.51 -7.94 -13.06
N ALA A 19 -42.05 -7.37 -11.99
CA ALA A 19 -41.41 -6.24 -11.28
C ALA A 19 -40.14 -6.71 -10.53
N ASN A 20 -39.13 -5.84 -10.48
CA ASN A 20 -37.83 -6.08 -9.82
C ASN A 20 -36.93 -7.18 -10.45
N GLN A 21 -37.17 -7.58 -11.71
CA GLN A 21 -36.36 -8.57 -12.45
C GLN A 21 -35.08 -8.01 -13.08
N ILE A 22 -34.48 -6.95 -12.53
CA ILE A 22 -33.33 -6.25 -13.12
C ILE A 22 -32.07 -7.16 -13.23
N GLY A 23 -32.05 -8.30 -12.52
CA GLY A 23 -30.95 -9.27 -12.53
C GLY A 23 -31.28 -10.71 -12.97
N THR A 24 -32.51 -11.01 -13.41
CA THR A 24 -32.93 -12.36 -13.84
C THR A 24 -33.22 -12.43 -15.33
N LEU A 25 -32.83 -13.55 -15.95
CA LEU A 25 -33.10 -13.88 -17.36
C LEU A 25 -34.58 -13.67 -17.71
N GLN A 26 -34.87 -12.75 -18.63
CA GLN A 26 -36.23 -12.59 -19.15
C GLN A 26 -36.64 -13.85 -19.90
N LEU A 27 -37.68 -14.55 -19.43
CA LEU A 27 -38.26 -15.70 -20.12
C LEU A 27 -38.95 -15.23 -21.40
N ALA A 28 -38.58 -15.80 -22.53
CA ALA A 28 -39.24 -15.51 -23.80
C ALA A 28 -40.69 -16.04 -23.75
N GLY A 29 -41.67 -15.17 -24.02
CA GLY A 29 -43.05 -15.60 -24.22
C GLY A 29 -43.24 -16.10 -25.65
N ASP A 30 -43.88 -17.26 -25.82
CA ASP A 30 -44.01 -18.02 -27.07
C ASP A 30 -44.70 -17.29 -28.25
N THR A 31 -45.22 -16.06 -28.05
CA THR A 31 -46.13 -15.42 -29.02
C THR A 31 -45.66 -14.07 -29.56
N ARG A 32 -44.52 -13.52 -29.14
CA ARG A 32 -44.03 -12.23 -29.67
C ARG A 32 -42.52 -12.21 -29.88
N TRP A 33 -42.09 -11.93 -31.11
CA TRP A 33 -40.67 -11.80 -31.49
C TRP A 33 -39.89 -10.78 -30.63
N SER A 34 -40.57 -9.73 -30.13
CA SER A 34 -39.96 -8.75 -29.23
C SER A 34 -39.55 -9.34 -27.87
N SER A 35 -40.26 -10.34 -27.33
CA SER A 35 -39.84 -10.99 -26.08
C SER A 35 -38.63 -11.90 -26.27
N HIS A 36 -38.49 -12.54 -27.43
CA HIS A 36 -37.29 -13.29 -27.79
C HIS A 36 -36.08 -12.36 -27.93
N LEU A 37 -36.25 -11.22 -28.61
CA LEU A 37 -35.18 -10.22 -28.77
C LEU A 37 -34.74 -9.67 -27.41
N ASN A 38 -35.67 -9.30 -26.53
CA ASN A 38 -35.33 -8.80 -25.20
C ASN A 38 -34.63 -9.85 -24.33
N SER A 39 -35.02 -11.13 -24.43
CA SER A 39 -34.36 -12.25 -23.75
C SER A 39 -32.91 -12.42 -24.22
N ILE A 40 -32.67 -12.38 -25.54
CA ILE A 40 -31.33 -12.44 -26.14
C ILE A 40 -30.50 -11.23 -25.73
N THR A 41 -31.05 -10.02 -25.78
CA THR A 41 -30.36 -8.80 -25.35
C THR A 41 -30.00 -8.84 -23.86
N SER A 42 -30.88 -9.37 -23.01
CA SER A 42 -30.61 -9.55 -21.58
C SER A 42 -29.47 -10.55 -21.35
N LEU A 43 -29.46 -11.66 -22.09
CA LEU A 43 -28.35 -12.63 -22.06
C LEU A 43 -27.03 -12.01 -22.49
N MET A 44 -27.01 -11.31 -23.63
CA MET A 44 -25.81 -10.64 -24.13
C MET A 44 -25.29 -9.61 -23.12
N ARG A 45 -26.18 -8.84 -22.48
CA ARG A 45 -25.81 -7.87 -21.44
C ARG A 45 -25.22 -8.55 -20.21
N MET A 46 -25.78 -9.68 -19.77
CA MET A 46 -25.24 -10.46 -18.66
C MET A 46 -23.83 -10.97 -18.98
N PHE A 47 -23.62 -11.60 -20.14
CA PHE A 47 -22.31 -12.10 -20.54
C PHE A 47 -21.28 -10.97 -20.69
N HIS A 48 -21.65 -9.88 -21.36
CA HIS A 48 -20.76 -8.71 -21.50
C HIS A 48 -20.39 -8.09 -20.15
N THR A 49 -21.32 -8.07 -19.19
CA THR A 49 -21.03 -7.59 -17.82
C THR A 49 -20.03 -8.52 -17.15
N THR A 50 -20.21 -9.83 -17.27
CA THR A 50 -19.29 -10.85 -16.76
C THR A 50 -17.88 -10.70 -17.38
N ASP A 51 -17.78 -10.46 -18.68
CA ASP A 51 -16.51 -10.25 -19.38
C ASP A 51 -15.75 -9.01 -18.86
N ILE A 52 -16.47 -7.91 -18.62
CA ILE A 52 -15.89 -6.70 -18.01
C ILE A 52 -15.39 -7.00 -16.59
N PHE A 53 -16.16 -7.76 -15.80
CA PHE A 53 -15.75 -8.15 -14.45
C PHE A 53 -14.49 -9.02 -14.47
N PHE A 54 -14.40 -10.00 -15.37
CA PHE A 54 -13.19 -10.81 -15.51
C PHE A 54 -12.00 -9.96 -15.92
N ALA A 55 -12.15 -9.07 -16.90
CA ALA A 55 -11.07 -8.15 -17.30
C ALA A 55 -10.60 -7.26 -16.13
N ALA A 56 -11.52 -6.78 -15.29
CA ALA A 56 -11.18 -6.00 -14.10
C ALA A 56 -10.46 -6.83 -13.04
N ILE A 57 -10.91 -8.06 -12.79
CA ILE A 57 -10.28 -9.00 -11.84
C ILE A 57 -8.88 -9.37 -12.33
N ASP A 58 -8.72 -9.71 -13.61
CA ASP A 58 -7.43 -10.05 -14.21
C ASP A 58 -6.46 -8.87 -14.14
N SER A 59 -6.93 -7.64 -14.39
CA SER A 59 -6.13 -6.43 -14.23
C SER A 59 -5.66 -6.25 -12.78
N GLN A 60 -6.55 -6.44 -11.80
CA GLN A 60 -6.18 -6.34 -10.38
C GLN A 60 -5.22 -7.46 -9.95
N LEU A 61 -5.43 -8.69 -10.43
CA LEU A 61 -4.51 -9.80 -10.19
C LEU A 61 -3.15 -9.56 -10.83
N GLN A 62 -3.10 -9.01 -12.04
CA GLN A 62 -1.85 -8.67 -12.69
C GLN A 62 -1.11 -7.56 -11.95
N GLU A 63 -1.82 -6.53 -11.48
CA GLU A 63 -1.25 -5.47 -10.64
C GLU A 63 -0.69 -6.05 -9.35
N LEU A 64 -1.48 -6.85 -8.62
CA LEU A 64 -1.03 -7.52 -7.39
C LEU A 64 0.19 -8.42 -7.63
N ASN A 65 0.17 -9.27 -8.67
CA ASN A 65 1.30 -10.16 -8.97
C ASN A 65 2.55 -9.41 -9.42
N SER A 66 2.39 -8.24 -10.07
CA SER A 66 3.53 -7.38 -10.42
C SER A 66 4.08 -6.60 -9.24
N MET A 67 3.23 -6.26 -8.26
CA MET A 67 3.64 -5.56 -7.03
C MET A 67 4.24 -6.49 -5.98
N PHE A 68 3.69 -7.71 -5.84
CA PHE A 68 4.12 -8.73 -4.88
C PHE A 68 4.83 -9.87 -5.60
N ASP A 69 5.88 -9.53 -6.35
CA ASP A 69 6.75 -10.55 -6.94
C ASP A 69 7.44 -11.38 -5.84
N GLU A 70 8.06 -12.50 -6.21
CA GLU A 70 8.73 -13.39 -5.25
C GLU A 70 9.74 -12.65 -4.37
N ASN A 71 10.41 -11.63 -4.91
CA ASN A 71 11.38 -10.80 -4.22
C ASN A 71 10.73 -9.90 -3.15
N MET A 72 9.62 -9.26 -3.48
CA MET A 72 8.87 -8.40 -2.58
C MET A 72 8.24 -9.20 -1.44
N VAL A 73 7.71 -10.40 -1.74
CA VAL A 73 7.22 -11.33 -0.71
C VAL A 73 8.35 -11.77 0.22
N GLU A 74 9.52 -12.11 -0.31
CA GLU A 74 10.70 -12.40 0.50
C GLU A 74 11.06 -11.21 1.40
N LEU A 75 11.15 -9.99 0.88
CA LEU A 75 11.43 -8.80 1.68
C LEU A 75 10.37 -8.53 2.76
N LEU A 76 9.10 -8.80 2.50
CA LEU A 76 8.03 -8.72 3.50
C LEU A 76 8.18 -9.77 4.60
N ILE A 77 8.65 -10.97 4.26
CA ILE A 77 8.96 -12.00 5.24
C ILE A 77 10.17 -11.60 6.09
N LEU A 78 11.21 -11.00 5.50
CA LEU A 78 12.32 -10.42 6.26
C LEU A 78 11.80 -9.37 7.24
N ARG A 79 10.89 -8.49 6.78
CA ARG A 79 10.26 -7.48 7.62
C ARG A 79 9.50 -8.07 8.81
N SER A 80 8.77 -9.14 8.59
CA SER A 80 8.00 -9.80 9.66
C SER A 80 8.89 -10.58 10.64
N ALA A 81 10.11 -10.96 10.26
CA ALA A 81 11.05 -11.69 11.11
C ALA A 81 11.83 -10.82 12.11
N MET A 82 12.01 -9.53 11.82
CA MET A 82 12.81 -8.61 12.65
C MET A 82 12.23 -8.31 14.06
N PRO A 83 10.90 -8.27 14.30
CA PRO A 83 10.33 -8.16 15.65
C PRO A 83 10.66 -9.35 16.54
N LYS A 84 10.78 -9.12 17.85
CA LYS A 84 11.17 -10.11 18.86
C LYS A 84 10.37 -11.42 18.82
N GLU A 85 9.09 -11.38 18.49
CA GLU A 85 8.26 -12.59 18.52
C GLU A 85 8.56 -13.55 17.38
N PHE A 86 8.82 -12.99 16.20
CA PHE A 86 9.02 -13.75 14.97
C PHE A 86 10.49 -14.05 14.73
N PHE A 87 11.41 -13.33 15.37
CA PHE A 87 12.84 -13.57 15.22
C PHE A 87 13.23 -15.00 15.59
N LYS A 88 12.62 -15.60 16.63
CA LYS A 88 12.85 -17.01 17.00
C LYS A 88 12.46 -18.00 15.90
N SER A 89 11.50 -17.65 15.06
CA SER A 89 11.03 -18.51 13.96
C SER A 89 11.94 -18.45 12.74
N PHE A 90 12.85 -17.48 12.68
CA PHE A 90 13.75 -17.26 11.57
C PHE A 90 15.18 -17.71 11.91
N SER A 91 15.81 -18.44 10.98
CA SER A 91 17.23 -18.77 11.11
C SER A 91 18.09 -17.56 10.76
N VAL A 92 19.15 -17.34 11.53
CA VAL A 92 20.16 -16.30 11.24
C VAL A 92 20.71 -16.48 9.83
N ASP A 93 20.96 -17.72 9.40
CA ASP A 93 21.44 -18.04 8.06
C ASP A 93 20.49 -17.56 6.96
N LYS A 94 19.17 -17.66 7.19
CA LYS A 94 18.17 -17.21 6.22
C LYS A 94 18.09 -15.69 6.15
N ILE A 95 18.25 -14.99 7.28
CA ILE A 95 18.37 -13.53 7.27
C ILE A 95 19.61 -13.12 6.48
N CYS A 96 20.76 -13.75 6.74
CA CYS A 96 22.01 -13.46 6.03
C CYS A 96 21.90 -13.74 4.52
N SER A 97 21.27 -14.86 4.12
CA SER A 97 21.07 -15.16 2.70
C SER A 97 20.20 -14.11 2.00
N MET A 98 19.19 -13.59 2.69
CA MET A 98 18.32 -12.53 2.15
C MET A 98 19.07 -11.21 2.05
N VAL A 99 19.88 -10.86 3.05
CA VAL A 99 20.71 -9.66 3.01
C VAL A 99 21.69 -9.70 1.84
N SER A 100 22.40 -10.81 1.63
CA SER A 100 23.30 -10.96 0.48
C SER A 100 22.58 -10.93 -0.87
N LYS A 101 21.31 -11.37 -0.94
CA LYS A 101 20.50 -11.33 -2.16
C LYS A 101 19.98 -9.93 -2.49
N PHE A 102 19.45 -9.21 -1.49
CA PHE A 102 18.72 -7.95 -1.71
C PHE A 102 19.55 -6.68 -1.48
N TYR A 103 20.62 -6.77 -0.68
CA TYR A 103 21.45 -5.64 -0.29
C TYR A 103 22.94 -5.92 -0.52
N PRO A 104 23.37 -6.36 -1.72
CA PRO A 104 24.76 -6.73 -1.98
C PRO A 104 25.73 -5.54 -1.88
N GLU A 105 25.26 -4.33 -2.22
CA GLU A 105 26.08 -3.11 -2.19
C GLU A 105 26.08 -2.41 -0.82
N ASP A 106 25.12 -2.72 0.05
CA ASP A 106 24.98 -2.06 1.35
C ASP A 106 25.78 -2.73 2.47
N PHE A 107 26.33 -3.91 2.19
CA PHE A 107 27.16 -4.70 3.10
C PHE A 107 28.42 -5.19 2.40
N THR A 108 29.58 -4.76 2.89
CA THR A 108 30.87 -5.28 2.47
C THR A 108 31.02 -6.77 2.81
N GLU A 109 31.90 -7.49 2.11
CA GLU A 109 32.17 -8.91 2.39
C GLU A 109 32.54 -9.16 3.86
N GLN A 110 33.30 -8.25 4.47
CA GLN A 110 33.67 -8.33 5.88
C GLN A 110 32.47 -8.14 6.81
N GLU A 111 31.55 -7.24 6.48
CA GLU A 111 30.32 -7.02 7.25
C GLU A 111 29.37 -8.21 7.12
N GLN A 112 29.28 -8.84 5.93
CA GLN A 112 28.47 -10.04 5.73
C GLN A 112 28.96 -11.22 6.57
N ILE A 113 30.27 -11.37 6.75
CA ILE A 113 30.85 -12.40 7.65
C ILE A 113 30.53 -12.09 9.12
N ARG A 114 30.49 -10.81 9.51
CA ARG A 114 30.27 -10.39 10.91
C ARG A 114 28.79 -10.38 11.32
N LEU A 115 27.90 -10.11 10.38
CA LEU A 115 26.45 -10.00 10.58
C LEU A 115 25.85 -11.24 11.29
N PRO A 116 26.15 -12.51 10.93
CA PRO A 116 25.63 -13.66 11.63
C PRO A 116 25.96 -13.67 13.13
N TYR A 117 27.21 -13.33 13.48
CA TYR A 117 27.63 -13.28 14.87
C TYR A 117 26.94 -12.14 15.62
N GLU A 118 26.78 -10.98 14.98
CA GLU A 118 26.07 -9.86 15.57
C GLU A 118 24.60 -10.19 15.84
N LEU A 119 23.92 -10.82 14.87
CA LEU A 119 22.53 -11.27 15.00
C LEU A 119 22.35 -12.27 16.16
N GLN A 120 23.28 -13.22 16.32
CA GLN A 120 23.23 -14.17 17.43
C GLN A 120 23.34 -13.49 18.80
N HIS A 121 24.29 -12.55 18.95
CA HIS A 121 24.43 -11.79 20.19
C HIS A 121 23.22 -10.89 20.45
N TYR A 122 22.71 -10.24 19.40
CA TYR A 122 21.52 -9.41 19.45
C TYR A 122 20.30 -10.18 19.98
N VAL A 123 20.07 -11.40 19.48
CA VAL A 123 18.97 -12.25 19.95
C VAL A 123 19.09 -12.54 21.44
N VAL A 124 20.27 -12.91 21.93
CA VAL A 124 20.42 -13.23 23.34
C VAL A 124 20.19 -11.99 24.20
N ASP A 125 20.84 -10.87 23.85
CA ASP A 125 20.82 -9.65 24.64
C ASP A 125 19.44 -8.94 24.62
N ILE A 126 18.79 -8.82 23.47
CA ILE A 126 17.47 -8.17 23.36
C ILE A 126 16.36 -9.02 23.99
N PHE A 127 16.46 -10.35 23.91
CA PHE A 127 15.42 -11.20 24.48
C PHE A 127 15.46 -11.21 26.01
N GLN A 128 16.64 -11.06 26.61
CA GLN A 128 16.84 -11.06 28.05
C GLN A 128 16.70 -9.67 28.69
N HIS A 129 16.77 -8.60 27.90
CA HIS A 129 16.80 -7.24 28.45
C HIS A 129 15.40 -6.77 28.94
N PRO A 130 15.28 -6.21 30.17
CA PRO A 130 13.99 -5.84 30.78
C PRO A 130 13.18 -4.83 29.97
N ASN A 131 13.85 -3.85 29.35
CA ASN A 131 13.21 -2.82 28.52
C ASN A 131 12.61 -3.34 27.20
N PHE A 132 12.81 -4.61 26.86
CA PHE A 132 12.26 -5.24 25.65
C PHE A 132 11.17 -6.27 26.01
N GLY A 133 10.36 -5.96 27.04
CA GLY A 133 9.09 -6.67 27.32
C GLY A 133 8.15 -6.70 26.11
N SER A 134 7.28 -7.73 26.07
CA SER A 134 6.40 -8.26 24.97
C SER A 134 6.08 -7.37 23.77
N ILE A 135 5.85 -8.01 22.61
CA ILE A 135 5.43 -7.50 21.29
C ILE A 135 5.57 -6.00 21.08
N PHE A 136 6.54 -5.60 20.27
CA PHE A 136 6.68 -4.21 19.83
C PHE A 136 6.77 -4.15 18.30
N THR A 137 6.28 -3.04 17.74
CA THR A 137 6.40 -2.75 16.30
C THR A 137 7.86 -2.47 15.92
N LEU A 138 8.21 -2.55 14.64
CA LEU A 138 9.58 -2.23 14.19
C LEU A 138 10.00 -0.79 14.50
N SER A 139 9.06 0.16 14.43
CA SER A 139 9.33 1.56 14.81
C SER A 139 9.68 1.66 16.29
N GLU A 140 8.93 0.96 17.14
CA GLU A 140 9.18 0.92 18.57
C GLU A 140 10.47 0.17 18.91
N LEU A 141 10.82 -0.88 18.16
CA LEU A 141 12.12 -1.55 18.24
C LEU A 141 13.26 -0.56 18.00
N CYS A 142 13.24 0.17 16.88
CA CYS A 142 14.24 1.18 16.56
C CYS A 142 14.36 2.25 17.64
N GLN A 143 13.23 2.77 18.14
CA GLN A 143 13.24 3.77 19.21
C GLN A 143 13.85 3.23 20.50
N ARG A 144 13.55 1.98 20.87
CA ARG A 144 14.11 1.35 22.07
C ARG A 144 15.60 1.04 21.91
N LEU A 145 16.04 0.61 20.72
CA LEU A 145 17.46 0.43 20.41
C LEU A 145 18.24 1.74 20.52
N ALA A 146 17.68 2.83 19.99
CA ALA A 146 18.28 4.16 20.10
C ALA A 146 18.34 4.64 21.56
N LYS A 147 17.27 4.48 22.33
CA LYS A 147 17.22 4.90 23.76
C LYS A 147 18.16 4.11 24.66
N THR A 148 18.39 2.83 24.35
CA THR A 148 19.27 1.95 25.14
C THR A 148 20.74 2.01 24.71
N GLY A 149 21.06 2.77 23.66
CA GLY A 149 22.42 2.80 23.08
C GLY A 149 22.80 1.53 22.34
N LYS A 150 21.89 0.55 22.24
CA LYS A 150 22.13 -0.74 21.57
C LYS A 150 22.28 -0.60 20.05
N SER A 151 21.82 0.50 19.46
CA SER A 151 22.08 0.83 18.05
C SER A 151 23.57 1.03 17.75
N VAL A 152 24.38 1.40 18.74
CA VAL A 152 25.85 1.54 18.58
C VAL A 152 26.56 0.20 18.80
N ILE A 153 26.00 -0.66 19.65
CA ILE A 153 26.53 -1.99 19.95
C ILE A 153 26.26 -2.95 18.79
N TYR A 154 25.09 -2.83 18.16
CA TYR A 154 24.66 -3.65 17.04
C TYR A 154 24.38 -2.80 15.78
N PRO A 155 25.43 -2.22 15.16
CA PRO A 155 25.27 -1.30 14.04
C PRO A 155 24.73 -1.97 12.77
N PHE A 156 25.04 -3.26 12.54
CA PHE A 156 24.55 -3.97 11.36
C PHE A 156 23.08 -4.35 11.51
N VAL A 157 22.68 -4.76 12.72
CA VAL A 157 21.27 -5.04 13.01
C VAL A 157 20.43 -3.76 12.95
N ASP A 158 20.92 -2.65 13.51
CA ASP A 158 20.24 -1.35 13.44
C ASP A 158 20.08 -0.88 11.98
N ARG A 159 21.14 -1.01 11.16
CA ARG A 159 21.08 -0.70 9.72
C ARG A 159 20.04 -1.56 9.00
N LEU A 160 20.02 -2.88 9.26
CA LEU A 160 19.07 -3.80 8.66
C LEU A 160 17.62 -3.44 9.01
N ILE A 161 17.33 -3.12 10.28
CA ILE A 161 15.99 -2.69 10.70
C ILE A 161 15.58 -1.40 9.99
N ARG A 162 16.51 -0.45 9.81
CA ARG A 162 16.24 0.79 9.05
C ARG A 162 15.92 0.50 7.59
N PHE A 163 16.67 -0.37 6.91
CA PHE A 163 16.36 -0.76 5.53
C PHE A 163 14.96 -1.35 5.42
N VAL A 164 14.62 -2.27 6.31
CA VAL A 164 13.30 -2.89 6.39
C VAL A 164 12.18 -1.85 6.65
N LEU A 165 12.44 -0.84 7.48
CA LEU A 165 11.49 0.25 7.74
C LEU A 165 11.32 1.17 6.54
N THR A 166 12.38 1.40 5.77
CA THR A 166 12.36 2.22 4.56
C THR A 166 11.82 1.48 3.33
N LEU A 167 11.64 0.16 3.41
CA LEU A 167 10.99 -0.59 2.34
C LEU A 167 9.60 0.00 2.08
N PRO A 168 9.28 0.39 0.83
CA PRO A 168 7.97 0.90 0.47
C PRO A 168 6.94 -0.24 0.50
N VAL A 169 6.53 -0.63 1.71
CA VAL A 169 5.52 -1.68 1.93
C VAL A 169 4.10 -1.12 1.85
N SER A 170 3.94 0.20 1.83
CA SER A 170 2.65 0.86 1.64
C SER A 170 2.76 1.88 0.53
N THR A 171 2.66 1.38 -0.70
CA THR A 171 2.60 2.15 -1.94
C THR A 171 1.31 2.95 -2.09
N ALA A 172 0.32 2.80 -1.21
CA ALA A 172 -0.98 3.47 -1.35
C ALA A 172 -0.88 5.01 -1.43
N THR A 173 0.12 5.64 -0.81
CA THR A 173 0.32 7.10 -0.91
C THR A 173 1.10 7.48 -2.17
N THR A 174 2.16 6.75 -2.50
CA THR A 174 2.95 7.01 -3.71
C THR A 174 2.16 6.71 -4.98
N GLU A 175 1.43 5.59 -5.04
CA GLU A 175 0.51 5.24 -6.12
C GLU A 175 -0.62 6.25 -6.29
N ARG A 176 -1.18 6.77 -5.19
CA ARG A 176 -2.17 7.86 -5.28
C ARG A 176 -1.55 9.12 -5.90
N ALA A 177 -0.31 9.45 -5.57
CA ALA A 177 0.39 10.59 -6.15
C ALA A 177 0.72 10.35 -7.64
N PHE A 178 1.18 9.16 -8.01
CA PHE A 178 1.43 8.79 -9.41
C PHE A 178 0.14 8.72 -10.24
N SER A 179 -0.96 8.25 -9.65
CA SER A 179 -2.29 8.26 -10.27
C SER A 179 -2.79 9.69 -10.50
N ALA A 180 -2.67 10.57 -9.50
CA ALA A 180 -2.96 11.99 -9.64
C ALA A 180 -2.10 12.63 -10.74
N MET A 181 -0.80 12.34 -10.78
CA MET A 181 0.11 12.81 -11.82
C MET A 181 -0.33 12.34 -13.22
N ASN A 182 -0.66 11.05 -13.37
CA ASN A 182 -1.12 10.47 -14.63
C ASN A 182 -2.42 11.12 -15.11
N ILE A 183 -3.35 11.42 -14.20
CA ILE A 183 -4.57 12.17 -14.53
C ILE A 183 -4.24 13.58 -15.02
N ILE A 184 -3.39 14.32 -14.30
CA ILE A 184 -3.04 15.71 -14.63
C ILE A 184 -2.26 15.81 -15.96
N LYS A 185 -1.27 14.93 -16.19
CA LYS A 185 -0.45 14.95 -17.40
C LYS A 185 -1.15 14.31 -18.60
N ASN A 186 -1.69 13.10 -18.43
CA ASN A 186 -2.10 12.28 -19.57
C ASN A 186 -3.60 12.36 -19.85
N LYS A 187 -4.47 12.37 -18.83
CA LYS A 187 -5.93 12.43 -19.06
C LYS A 187 -6.44 13.84 -19.33
N LEU A 188 -5.94 14.82 -18.57
CA LEU A 188 -6.33 16.22 -18.72
C LEU A 188 -5.49 16.99 -19.75
N HIS A 189 -4.43 16.37 -20.30
CA HIS A 189 -3.49 17.00 -21.23
C HIS A 189 -3.03 18.39 -20.76
N SER A 190 -2.68 18.53 -19.47
CA SER A 190 -2.27 19.84 -18.97
C SER A 190 -0.95 20.29 -19.61
N LYS A 191 -0.86 21.58 -19.96
CA LYS A 191 0.41 22.23 -20.36
C LYS A 191 1.25 22.67 -19.14
N MET A 192 1.04 22.02 -17.99
CA MET A 192 1.68 22.41 -16.74
C MET A 192 3.18 22.16 -16.85
N GLU A 193 3.98 23.17 -16.48
CA GLU A 193 5.44 23.06 -16.50
C GLU A 193 5.91 21.99 -15.50
N ASP A 194 6.95 21.24 -15.88
CA ASP A 194 7.45 20.11 -15.09
C ASP A 194 7.85 20.51 -13.66
N ASP A 195 8.45 21.69 -13.50
CA ASP A 195 8.85 22.22 -12.20
C ASP A 195 7.64 22.53 -11.31
N TYR A 196 6.59 23.13 -11.89
CA TYR A 196 5.36 23.44 -11.16
C TYR A 196 4.60 22.16 -10.78
N LEU A 197 4.59 21.14 -11.65
CA LEU A 197 4.03 19.82 -11.34
C LEU A 197 4.79 19.11 -10.25
N ARG A 198 6.13 19.15 -10.29
CA ARG A 198 6.96 18.57 -9.24
C ARG A 198 6.70 19.23 -7.90
N GLY A 199 6.62 20.56 -7.85
CA GLY A 199 6.27 21.31 -6.64
C GLY A 199 4.88 20.95 -6.11
N SER A 200 3.87 20.89 -7.00
CA SER A 200 2.49 20.54 -6.62
C SER A 200 2.37 19.11 -6.11
N LEU A 201 3.06 18.15 -6.74
CA LEU A 201 3.09 16.75 -6.27
C LEU A 201 3.80 16.60 -4.94
N ALA A 202 4.89 17.34 -4.71
CA ALA A 202 5.58 17.35 -3.43
C ALA A 202 4.66 17.84 -2.30
N LEU A 203 3.91 18.93 -2.52
CA LEU A 203 2.91 19.42 -1.56
C LEU A 203 1.79 18.40 -1.31
N TYR A 204 1.36 17.67 -2.35
CA TYR A 204 0.32 16.65 -2.22
C TYR A 204 0.78 15.41 -1.44
N ILE A 205 1.99 14.93 -1.70
CA ILE A 205 2.59 13.78 -1.00
C ILE A 205 2.84 14.14 0.46
N GLU A 206 3.47 15.30 0.70
CA GLU A 206 3.85 15.76 2.04
C GLU A 206 2.75 16.64 2.67
N ARG A 207 1.48 16.39 2.35
CA ARG A 207 0.38 17.23 2.81
C ARG A 207 0.30 17.30 4.33
N GLU A 208 0.59 16.20 5.03
CA GLU A 208 0.59 16.16 6.51
C GLU A 208 1.66 17.06 7.14
N ILE A 209 2.77 17.32 6.43
CA ILE A 209 3.81 18.24 6.86
C ILE A 209 3.42 19.66 6.43
N THR A 210 2.94 19.82 5.21
CA THR A 210 2.53 21.10 4.62
C THR A 210 1.39 21.76 5.41
N GLU A 211 0.44 20.97 5.92
CA GLU A 211 -0.66 21.46 6.76
C GLU A 211 -0.18 22.08 8.08
N LYS A 212 1.03 21.74 8.54
CA LYS A 212 1.64 22.31 9.76
C LYS A 212 2.35 23.63 9.48
N ILE A 213 2.58 23.98 8.22
CA ILE A 213 3.24 25.22 7.82
C ILE A 213 2.16 26.30 7.66
N THR A 214 2.28 27.39 8.41
CA THR A 214 1.37 28.52 8.28
C THR A 214 1.75 29.39 7.10
N ILE A 215 0.75 30.00 6.47
CA ILE A 215 0.94 30.95 5.36
C ILE A 215 1.84 32.12 5.82
N ASP A 216 1.66 32.58 7.06
CA ASP A 216 2.48 33.65 7.63
C ASP A 216 3.96 33.28 7.73
N ALA A 217 4.29 32.02 8.07
CA ALA A 217 5.66 31.55 8.11
C ALA A 217 6.30 31.48 6.71
N ILE A 218 5.50 31.15 5.68
CA ILE A 218 5.96 31.17 4.28
C ILE A 218 6.21 32.60 3.83
N ILE A 219 5.32 33.54 4.19
CA ILE A 219 5.48 34.96 3.86
C ILE A 219 6.75 35.52 4.50
N ASP A 220 6.96 35.23 5.79
CA ASP A 220 8.15 35.67 6.53
C ASP A 220 9.44 35.11 5.91
N ASP A 221 9.50 33.80 5.64
CA ASP A 221 10.64 33.16 4.99
C ASP A 221 10.92 33.77 3.60
N PHE A 222 9.87 34.01 2.80
CA PHE A 222 10.02 34.66 1.48
C PHE A 222 10.52 36.10 1.58
N CYS A 223 10.11 36.83 2.62
CA CYS A 223 10.62 38.16 2.94
C CYS A 223 12.10 38.14 3.40
N THR A 224 12.56 37.08 4.07
CA THR A 224 13.98 36.96 4.46
C THR A 224 14.91 36.62 3.30
N ILE A 225 14.44 35.86 2.30
CA ILE A 225 15.25 35.40 1.17
C ILE A 225 15.61 36.53 0.19
N LYS A 226 14.85 37.64 0.20
CA LYS A 226 15.17 38.82 -0.62
C LYS A 226 14.77 40.10 0.11
N GLU A 227 15.75 40.99 0.32
CA GLU A 227 15.50 42.44 0.40
C GLU A 227 14.89 42.95 -0.92
N ARG A 228 13.66 42.56 -1.24
CA ARG A 228 12.89 43.13 -2.34
C ARG A 228 11.59 43.66 -1.75
N ARG A 229 11.47 44.99 -1.80
CA ARG A 229 10.29 45.74 -1.35
C ARG A 229 9.03 45.14 -1.98
N VAL A 230 8.05 44.87 -1.11
CA VAL A 230 6.65 44.63 -1.43
C VAL A 230 6.08 45.84 -2.16
#